data_AF-A0A835S3V2-F1
#
_entry.id   AF-A0A835S3V2-F1
#
_cell.length_a   1.000
_cell.length_b   1.000
_cell.length_c   1.000
_cell.angle_alpha   90.00
_cell.angle_beta   90.00
_cell.angle_gamma   90.00
#
_symmetry.space_group_name_H-M   'P 1'
#
loop_
_entity.id
_entity.type
_entity.pdbx_description
1 polymer ?
#
loop_
_entity_poly.entity_id
_entity_poly.type
_entity_poly.pdbx_seq_one_letter_code
_entity_poly.pdbx_strand_id
1 'polypeptide(L)'
;MSHFWIVLGQLESIKAMSTSKKVITKEEWEKKLKDVKIRKEDMNKLVMNFLVTEGYVEAAEKFRIESGTEPEIDLATISDRMAVKKAVQSGNVQDAIEKVNDLNPE
;
A
#
# COMPACT_ATOMS: atom_id res chain seq x y z
N MET A 1 -10.89 -18.76 -51.17
CA MET A 1 -9.69 -19.44 -50.62
C MET A 1 -8.57 -18.47 -50.21
N SER A 2 -8.27 -17.42 -50.96
CA SER A 2 -7.15 -16.48 -50.65
C SER A 2 -7.34 -15.65 -49.37
N HIS A 3 -8.54 -15.12 -49.12
CA HIS A 3 -8.81 -14.26 -47.96
C HIS A 3 -8.66 -14.94 -46.59
N PHE A 4 -8.83 -16.26 -46.52
CA PHE A 4 -8.76 -17.01 -45.27
C PHE A 4 -7.34 -17.05 -44.71
N TRP A 5 -6.34 -17.20 -45.57
CA TRP A 5 -4.92 -17.22 -45.18
C TRP A 5 -4.41 -15.84 -44.77
N ILE A 6 -4.95 -14.77 -45.35
CA ILE A 6 -4.63 -13.38 -44.97
C ILE A 6 -5.10 -13.10 -43.54
N VAL A 7 -6.35 -13.48 -43.21
CA VAL A 7 -6.93 -13.29 -41.88
C VAL A 7 -6.19 -14.13 -40.82
N LEU A 8 -5.81 -15.36 -41.15
CA LEU A 8 -5.02 -16.22 -40.27
C LEU A 8 -3.64 -15.61 -39.96
N GLY A 9 -2.97 -15.04 -40.97
CA GLY A 9 -1.70 -14.33 -40.79
C GLY A 9 -1.81 -13.05 -39.96
N GLN A 10 -2.89 -12.28 -40.11
CA GLN A 10 -3.15 -11.12 -39.24
C GLN A 10 -3.39 -11.53 -37.79
N LEU A 11 -4.12 -12.63 -37.54
CA LEU A 11 -4.39 -13.11 -36.20
C LEU A 11 -3.12 -13.62 -35.49
N GLU A 12 -2.26 -14.34 -36.20
CA GLU A 12 -0.94 -14.77 -35.71
C GLU A 12 -0.05 -13.56 -35.37
N SER A 13 -0.02 -12.53 -36.23
CA SER A 13 0.74 -11.30 -35.98
C SER A 13 0.23 -10.50 -34.79
N ILE A 14 -1.09 -10.43 -34.58
CA ILE A 14 -1.71 -9.77 -33.41
C ILE A 14 -1.39 -10.55 -32.13
N LYS A 15 -1.46 -11.89 -32.17
CA LYS A 15 -1.10 -12.77 -31.05
C LYS A 15 0.37 -12.64 -30.68
N ALA A 16 1.27 -12.57 -31.66
CA ALA A 16 2.70 -12.37 -31.45
C ALA A 16 2.99 -11.01 -30.77
N MET A 17 2.36 -9.92 -31.22
CA MET A 17 2.47 -8.61 -30.57
C MET A 17 1.90 -8.59 -29.15
N SER A 18 0.83 -9.36 -28.89
CA SER A 18 0.28 -9.53 -27.53
C SER A 18 1.19 -10.32 -26.60
N THR A 19 2.05 -11.20 -27.12
CA THR A 19 2.93 -12.08 -26.34
C THR A 19 4.37 -11.58 -26.20
N SER A 20 4.76 -10.52 -26.92
CA SER A 20 6.11 -9.97 -26.82
C SER A 20 6.29 -9.26 -25.47
N LYS A 21 6.92 -9.96 -24.51
CA LYS A 21 7.30 -9.37 -23.22
C LYS A 21 8.19 -8.17 -23.49
N LYS A 22 7.78 -6.99 -23.00
CA LYS A 22 8.62 -5.79 -23.05
C LYS A 22 9.88 -6.05 -22.22
N VAL A 23 11.03 -6.16 -22.90
CA VAL A 23 12.33 -6.23 -22.25
C VAL A 23 12.77 -4.79 -22.01
N ILE A 24 12.99 -4.43 -20.74
CA ILE A 24 13.53 -3.12 -20.35
C ILE A 24 14.98 -3.37 -19.95
N THR A 25 15.92 -2.65 -20.54
CA THR A 25 17.33 -2.77 -20.15
C THR A 25 17.57 -2.10 -18.80
N LYS A 26 18.69 -2.42 -18.16
CA LYS A 26 19.07 -1.79 -16.88
C LYS A 26 19.18 -0.27 -17.03
N GLU A 27 19.79 0.19 -18.13
CA GLU A 27 19.99 1.61 -18.43
C GLU A 27 18.66 2.35 -18.61
N GLU A 28 17.72 1.74 -19.34
CA GLU A 28 16.37 2.27 -19.52
C GLU A 28 15.57 2.30 -18.20
N TRP A 29 15.72 1.27 -17.37
CA TRP A 29 15.10 1.22 -16.05
C TRP A 29 15.63 2.33 -15.13
N GLU A 30 16.95 2.49 -15.04
CA GLU A 30 17.59 3.54 -14.25
C GLU A 30 17.20 4.93 -14.72
N LYS A 31 17.10 5.15 -16.05
CA LYS A 31 16.60 6.41 -16.60
C LYS A 31 15.17 6.69 -16.13
N LYS A 32 14.26 5.72 -16.31
CA LYS A 32 12.86 5.86 -15.86
C LYS A 32 12.77 6.12 -14.37
N LEU A 33 13.58 5.44 -13.56
CA LEU A 33 13.60 5.62 -12.11
C LEU A 33 14.03 7.03 -11.69
N LYS A 34 15.05 7.61 -12.36
CA LYS A 34 15.49 9.00 -12.12
C LYS A 34 14.45 10.05 -12.52
N ASP A 35 13.64 9.72 -13.51
CA ASP A 35 12.55 10.57 -14.00
C ASP A 35 11.35 10.57 -13.05
N VAL A 36 11.17 9.53 -12.22
CA VAL A 36 10.14 9.52 -11.18
C VAL A 36 10.45 10.57 -10.11
N LYS A 37 9.56 11.55 -9.96
CA LYS A 37 9.63 12.54 -8.90
C LYS A 37 8.64 12.19 -7.80
N ILE A 38 9.15 11.75 -6.65
CA ILE A 38 8.36 11.54 -5.44
C ILE A 38 8.62 12.71 -4.51
N ARG A 39 7.55 13.37 -4.06
CA ARG A 39 7.66 14.44 -3.07
C ARG A 39 7.96 13.84 -1.71
N LYS A 40 8.88 14.45 -0.97
CA LYS A 40 9.27 13.96 0.36
C LYS A 40 8.06 13.92 1.30
N GLU A 41 7.16 14.88 1.16
CA GLU A 41 5.94 15.02 1.95
C GLU A 41 5.00 13.84 1.75
N ASP A 42 4.86 13.34 0.51
CA ASP A 42 4.03 12.18 0.21
C ASP A 42 4.64 10.90 0.80
N MET A 43 5.96 10.77 0.73
CA MET A 43 6.67 9.65 1.36
C MET A 43 6.53 9.69 2.89
N ASN A 44 6.67 10.88 3.50
CA ASN A 44 6.53 11.01 4.94
C ASN A 44 5.11 10.64 5.41
N LYS A 45 4.07 11.07 4.66
CA LYS A 45 2.69 10.67 4.96
C LYS A 45 2.51 9.16 4.90
N LEU A 46 3.09 8.50 3.90
CA LEU A 46 3.04 7.05 3.77
C LEU A 46 3.72 6.35 4.95
N VAL A 47 4.92 6.82 5.33
CA VAL A 47 5.66 6.28 6.49
C VAL A 47 4.87 6.50 7.78
N MET A 48 4.33 7.71 7.99
CA MET A 48 3.51 8.01 9.17
C MET A 48 2.28 7.11 9.25
N ASN A 49 1.55 6.96 8.14
CA ASN A 49 0.39 6.07 8.08
C ASN A 49 0.74 4.62 8.42
N PHE A 50 1.87 4.12 7.91
CA PHE A 50 2.35 2.77 8.24
C PHE A 50 2.65 2.62 9.74
N LEU A 51 3.42 3.54 10.33
CA LEU A 51 3.78 3.50 11.75
C LEU A 51 2.53 3.52 12.65
N VAL A 52 1.56 4.36 12.30
CA VAL A 52 0.29 4.49 13.02
C VAL A 52 -0.57 3.23 12.87
N THR A 53 -0.68 2.68 11.67
CA THR A 53 -1.56 1.52 11.37
C THR A 53 -1.03 0.22 11.99
N GLU A 54 0.29 0.05 12.03
CA GLU A 54 0.91 -1.11 12.66
C GLU A 54 1.08 -0.96 14.18
N GLY A 55 0.79 0.22 14.73
CA GLY A 55 0.82 0.45 16.16
C GLY A 55 2.19 0.78 16.73
N TYR A 56 3.13 1.23 15.90
CA TYR A 56 4.48 1.64 16.30
C TYR A 56 4.48 3.06 16.90
N VAL A 57 3.82 3.24 18.05
CA VAL A 57 3.59 4.54 18.69
C VAL A 57 4.87 5.35 18.90
N GLU A 58 5.91 4.74 19.48
CA GLU A 58 7.18 5.43 19.76
C GLU A 58 7.88 5.89 18.48
N ALA A 59 7.84 5.05 17.43
CA ALA A 59 8.44 5.39 16.15
C ALA A 59 7.64 6.48 15.44
N ALA A 60 6.31 6.44 15.50
CA ALA A 60 5.43 7.48 14.97
C ALA A 60 5.72 8.83 15.64
N GLU A 61 5.88 8.86 16.96
CA GLU A 61 6.15 10.11 17.69
C GLU A 61 7.53 10.70 17.33
N LYS A 62 8.58 9.88 17.30
CA LYS A 62 9.91 10.35 16.86
C LYS A 62 9.88 10.84 15.41
N PHE A 63 9.20 10.09 14.55
CA PHE A 63 9.07 10.45 13.14
C PHE A 63 8.28 11.76 12.96
N ARG A 64 7.24 12.00 13.76
CA ARG A 64 6.47 13.26 13.77
C ARG A 64 7.39 14.45 14.10
N ILE A 65 8.19 14.34 15.16
CA ILE A 65 9.13 15.38 15.59
C ILE A 65 10.18 15.66 14.50
N GLU A 66 10.74 14.62 13.89
CA GLU A 66 11.81 14.75 12.90
C GLU A 66 11.31 15.24 11.52
N SER A 67 10.14 14.76 11.09
CA SER A 67 9.60 15.01 9.75
C SER A 67 8.61 16.18 9.68
N GLY A 68 8.09 16.63 10.83
CA GLY A 68 6.98 17.58 10.92
C GLY A 68 5.66 17.06 10.34
N THR A 69 5.56 15.75 10.09
CA THR A 69 4.37 15.13 9.50
C THR A 69 3.42 14.71 10.61
N GLU A 70 2.25 15.34 10.68
CA GLU A 70 1.23 15.00 11.67
C GLU A 70 0.48 13.70 11.28
N PRO A 71 0.17 12.83 12.25
CA PRO A 71 -0.66 11.66 12.02
C PRO A 71 -2.13 12.05 11.83
N GLU A 72 -2.88 11.26 11.06
CA GLU A 72 -4.32 11.48 10.82
C GLU A 72 -5.20 11.16 12.03
N ILE A 73 -4.69 10.35 12.96
CA ILE A 73 -5.34 9.98 14.21
C ILE A 73 -4.44 10.31 15.38
N ASP A 74 -5.04 10.55 16.54
CA ASP A 74 -4.29 10.75 17.78
C ASP A 74 -3.50 9.49 18.15
N LEU A 75 -2.19 9.65 18.37
CA LEU A 75 -1.28 8.57 18.76
C LEU A 75 -1.71 7.90 20.08
N ALA A 76 -2.40 8.62 20.97
CA ALA A 76 -2.91 8.06 22.22
C ALA A 76 -3.96 6.95 21.97
N THR A 77 -4.73 7.06 20.88
CA THR A 77 -5.81 6.10 20.54
C THR A 77 -5.31 4.83 19.86
N ILE A 78 -4.03 4.80 19.45
CA ILE A 78 -3.44 3.66 18.75
C ILE A 78 -3.43 2.43 19.65
N SER A 79 -3.08 2.58 20.93
CA SER A 79 -3.00 1.46 21.89
C SER A 79 -4.34 0.72 21.97
N ASP A 80 -5.43 1.49 22.03
CA ASP A 80 -6.78 0.95 22.14
C ASP A 80 -7.20 0.19 20.88
N ARG A 81 -6.94 0.79 19.70
CA ARG A 81 -7.15 0.12 18.41
C ARG A 81 -6.35 -1.16 18.27
N MET A 82 -5.11 -1.17 18.78
CA MET A 82 -4.26 -2.35 18.77
C MET A 82 -4.78 -3.45 19.71
N ALA A 83 -5.35 -3.08 20.85
CA ALA A 83 -5.98 -4.03 21.77
C ALA A 83 -7.18 -4.73 21.11
N VAL A 84 -8.04 -3.97 20.41
CA VAL A 84 -9.15 -4.53 19.63
C VAL A 84 -8.64 -5.45 18.52
N LYS A 85 -7.68 -4.98 17.69
CA LYS A 85 -7.08 -5.78 16.60
C LYS A 85 -6.53 -7.12 17.13
N LYS A 86 -5.84 -7.10 18.27
CA LYS A 86 -5.29 -8.31 18.91
C LYS A 86 -6.37 -9.28 19.38
N ALA A 87 -7.44 -8.79 20.01
CA ALA A 87 -8.56 -9.62 20.46
C ALA A 87 -9.28 -10.29 19.28
N VAL A 88 -9.46 -9.57 18.16
CA VAL A 88 -10.02 -10.12 16.93
C VAL A 88 -9.09 -11.20 16.35
N GLN A 89 -7.80 -10.91 16.22
CA GLN A 89 -6.82 -11.85 15.64
C GLN A 89 -6.62 -13.11 16.48
N SER A 90 -6.80 -13.04 17.80
CA SER A 90 -6.71 -14.19 18.71
C SER A 90 -8.00 -15.02 18.76
N GLY A 91 -9.07 -14.59 18.09
CA GLY A 91 -10.38 -15.25 18.12
C GLY A 91 -11.16 -15.01 19.43
N ASN A 92 -10.72 -14.08 20.27
CA ASN A 92 -11.42 -13.72 21.50
C ASN A 92 -12.54 -12.70 21.19
N VAL A 93 -13.65 -13.20 20.64
CA VAL A 93 -14.76 -12.37 20.15
C VAL A 93 -15.41 -11.56 21.27
N GLN A 94 -15.55 -12.13 22.47
CA GLN A 94 -16.18 -11.44 23.60
C GLN A 94 -15.36 -10.22 24.05
N ASP A 95 -14.04 -10.40 24.25
CA ASP A 95 -13.11 -9.32 24.60
C ASP A 95 -13.04 -8.25 23.49
N ALA A 96 -13.12 -8.66 22.22
CA ALA A 96 -13.17 -7.72 21.10
C ALA A 96 -14.43 -6.85 21.14
N ILE A 97 -15.60 -7.43 21.44
CA ILE A 97 -16.87 -6.70 21.55
C ILE A 97 -16.82 -5.70 22.71
N GLU A 98 -16.37 -6.15 23.89
CA GLU A 98 -16.27 -5.30 25.09
C GLU A 98 -15.36 -4.09 24.83
N LYS A 99 -14.15 -4.33 24.28
CA LYS A 99 -13.21 -3.25 23.96
C LYS A 99 -13.74 -2.26 22.93
N VAL A 100 -14.51 -2.71 21.94
CA VAL A 100 -15.12 -1.80 20.96
C VAL A 100 -16.19 -0.92 21.62
N ASN A 101 -17.03 -1.50 22.47
CA ASN A 101 -18.08 -0.77 23.19
C ASN A 101 -17.50 0.25 24.18
N ASP A 102 -16.39 -0.08 24.85
CA ASP A 102 -15.70 0.85 25.75
C ASP A 102 -15.14 2.07 24.98
N LEU A 103 -14.69 1.86 23.73
CA LEU A 103 -14.10 2.91 22.90
C LEU A 103 -15.13 3.76 22.16
N ASN A 104 -16.26 3.18 21.79
CA ASN A 104 -17.36 3.88 21.13
C ASN A 104 -18.69 3.34 21.67
N PRO A 105 -19.14 3.82 22.84
CA PRO A 105 -20.43 3.41 23.38
C PRO A 105 -21.55 3.99 22.51
N GLU A 106 -22.36 3.10 21.92
CA GLU A 106 -23.62 3.48 21.23
C GLU A 106 -24.77 3.70 22.23
#